data_AF-A0AAV3QR38-F1
#
_entry.id   AF-A0AAV3QR38-F1
#
_cell.length_a   1.000
_cell.length_b   1.000
_cell.length_c   1.000
_cell.angle_alpha   90.00
_cell.angle_beta   90.00
_cell.angle_gamma   90.00
#
_symmetry.space_group_name_H-M   'P 1'
#
loop_
_entity.id
_entity.type
_entity.pdbx_description
1 polymer ?
#
loop_
_entity_poly.entity_id
_entity_poly.type
_entity_poly.pdbx_seq_one_letter_code
_entity_poly.pdbx_strand_id
1 'polypeptide(L)'
;MSKGVLPVKYFRVLLSSRNLTSEDYSGLIDKICSKIGSWQSTHLSLGGRADLIRSSIFGIQNFCCASIPLPKYVTEEVERRVRCFLWSGKGKGSYRAKVSWYISCLPLAEGGLGFKIMFDWNQACLCKLCGILLLERRSCG
;
A
#
# COMPACT_ATOMS: atom_id res chain seq x y z
N MET A 1 -30.94 -11.58 -19.58
CA MET A 1 -29.76 -11.62 -18.70
C MET A 1 -29.77 -10.37 -17.82
N SER A 2 -29.97 -10.54 -16.51
CA SER A 2 -29.95 -9.44 -15.53
C SER A 2 -28.56 -8.79 -15.52
N LYS A 3 -28.49 -7.48 -15.80
CA LYS A 3 -27.22 -6.73 -15.74
C LYS A 3 -26.87 -6.53 -14.26
N GLY A 4 -25.71 -7.04 -13.84
CA GLY A 4 -25.19 -6.80 -12.48
C GLY A 4 -25.00 -5.31 -12.22
N VAL A 5 -25.43 -4.83 -11.05
CA VAL A 5 -25.28 -3.43 -10.64
C VAL A 5 -23.88 -3.24 -10.06
N LEU A 6 -23.07 -2.39 -10.69
CA LEU A 6 -21.79 -1.93 -10.16
C LEU A 6 -22.03 -0.90 -9.04
N PRO A 7 -21.13 -0.77 -8.04
CA PRO A 7 -19.82 -1.42 -7.91
C PRO A 7 -19.87 -2.81 -7.28
N VAL A 8 -19.12 -3.76 -7.85
CA VAL A 8 -19.00 -5.13 -7.33
C VAL A 8 -17.56 -5.35 -6.84
N LYS A 9 -17.41 -5.94 -5.66
CA LYS A 9 -16.10 -6.31 -5.13
C LYS A 9 -15.66 -7.64 -5.75
N TYR A 10 -14.73 -7.57 -6.70
CA TYR A 10 -14.15 -8.73 -7.34
C TYR A 10 -12.68 -8.84 -6.95
N PHE A 11 -12.29 -9.98 -6.41
CA PHE A 11 -10.89 -10.25 -6.03
C PHE A 11 -10.28 -9.19 -5.08
N ARG A 12 -11.08 -8.67 -4.14
CA ARG A 12 -10.73 -7.60 -3.17
C ARG A 12 -10.54 -6.21 -3.77
N VAL A 13 -10.71 -6.02 -5.07
CA VAL A 13 -10.76 -4.72 -5.75
C VAL A 13 -12.23 -4.37 -6.01
N LEU A 14 -12.57 -3.09 -5.88
CA LEU A 14 -13.87 -2.60 -6.32
C LEU A 14 -13.82 -2.41 -7.83
N LEU A 15 -14.52 -3.28 -8.56
CA LEU A 15 -14.80 -3.05 -9.96
C LEU A 15 -15.90 -1.99 -10.02
N SER A 16 -15.48 -0.78 -10.32
CA SER A 16 -16.37 0.36 -10.50
C SER A 16 -16.11 0.96 -11.89
N SER A 17 -17.19 1.28 -12.59
CA SER A 17 -17.13 2.11 -13.81
C SER A 17 -16.90 3.59 -13.47
N ARG A 18 -17.00 3.95 -12.19
CA ARG A 18 -16.79 5.29 -11.65
C ARG A 18 -15.47 5.36 -10.89
N ASN A 19 -14.90 6.57 -10.79
CA ASN A 19 -13.79 6.83 -9.89
C ASN A 19 -14.16 6.41 -8.45
N LEU A 20 -13.23 5.74 -7.76
CA LEU A 20 -13.44 5.34 -6.37
C LEU A 20 -13.61 6.58 -5.48
N THR A 21 -14.56 6.51 -4.55
CA THR A 21 -14.83 7.59 -3.61
C THR A 21 -13.86 7.53 -2.43
N SER A 22 -13.80 8.61 -1.64
CA SER A 22 -13.01 8.63 -0.40
C SER A 22 -13.42 7.53 0.59
N GLU A 23 -14.70 7.14 0.58
CA GLU A 23 -15.26 6.08 1.41
C GLU A 23 -14.77 4.68 1.00
N ASP A 24 -14.57 4.45 -0.30
CA ASP A 24 -13.99 3.19 -0.78
C ASP A 24 -12.55 3.00 -0.27
N TYR A 25 -11.78 4.10 -0.26
CA TYR A 25 -10.42 4.11 0.26
C TYR A 25 -10.36 4.01 1.78
N SER A 26 -11.32 4.57 2.53
CA SER A 26 -11.35 4.41 4.00
C SER A 26 -11.51 2.93 4.37
N GLY A 27 -12.38 2.21 3.66
CA GLY A 27 -12.53 0.77 3.82
C GLY A 27 -11.28 -0.05 3.45
N LEU A 28 -10.37 0.48 2.62
CA LEU A 28 -9.06 -0.13 2.37
C LEU A 28 -8.09 0.16 3.52
N ILE A 29 -8.00 1.42 3.93
CA ILE A 29 -7.16 1.86 5.05
C ILE A 29 -7.51 1.07 6.30
N ASP A 30 -8.80 0.92 6.64
CA ASP A 30 -9.24 0.21 7.83
C ASP A 30 -8.86 -1.27 7.82
N LYS A 31 -8.88 -1.93 6.65
CA LYS A 31 -8.42 -3.32 6.52
C LYS A 31 -6.92 -3.43 6.78
N ILE A 32 -6.13 -2.50 6.22
CA ILE A 32 -4.69 -2.46 6.44
C ILE A 32 -4.41 -2.18 7.93
N CYS A 33 -5.14 -1.25 8.53
CA CYS A 33 -5.02 -0.91 9.95
C CYS A 33 -5.39 -2.08 10.87
N SER A 34 -6.47 -2.79 10.55
CA SER A 34 -6.89 -4.00 11.27
C SER A 34 -5.83 -5.10 11.17
N LYS A 35 -5.25 -5.31 9.98
CA LYS A 35 -4.15 -6.27 9.79
C LYS A 35 -2.93 -5.91 10.63
N ILE A 36 -2.50 -4.65 10.61
CA ILE A 36 -1.38 -4.17 11.44
C ILE A 36 -1.70 -4.33 12.94
N GLY A 37 -2.93 -4.02 13.34
CA GLY A 37 -3.39 -4.17 14.73
C GLY A 37 -3.47 -5.63 15.20
N SER A 38 -3.72 -6.57 14.28
CA SER A 38 -3.79 -8.00 14.58
C SER A 38 -2.42 -8.65 14.81
N TRP A 39 -1.33 -7.98 14.45
CA TRP A 39 0.02 -8.51 14.62
C TRP A 39 0.47 -8.42 16.07
N GLN A 40 0.90 -9.55 16.62
CA GLN A 40 1.49 -9.65 17.96
C GLN A 40 2.91 -9.06 17.99
N SER A 41 3.00 -7.74 17.97
CA SER A 41 4.27 -7.00 17.92
C SER A 41 5.13 -7.09 19.17
N THR A 42 4.54 -7.51 20.29
CA THR A 42 5.21 -7.68 21.58
C THR A 42 6.33 -8.72 21.52
N HIS A 43 6.20 -9.72 20.65
CA HIS A 43 7.19 -10.81 20.49
C HIS A 43 8.10 -10.63 19.27
N LEU A 44 7.93 -9.55 18.50
CA LEU A 44 8.65 -9.34 17.26
C LEU A 44 9.83 -8.38 17.47
N SER A 45 11.01 -8.81 17.03
CA SER A 45 12.18 -7.94 16.88
C SER A 45 11.91 -6.84 15.84
N LEU A 46 12.74 -5.79 15.84
CA LEU A 46 12.63 -4.72 14.83
C LEU A 46 12.76 -5.27 13.40
N GLY A 47 13.67 -6.23 13.19
CA GLY A 47 13.82 -6.94 11.92
C GLY A 47 12.56 -7.72 11.54
N GLY A 48 11.99 -8.49 12.48
CA GLY A 48 10.75 -9.23 12.23
C GLY A 48 9.56 -8.33 11.88
N ARG A 49 9.47 -7.15 12.52
CA ARG A 49 8.47 -6.13 12.16
C ARG A 49 8.70 -5.59 10.74
N ALA A 50 9.95 -5.32 10.38
CA ALA A 50 10.31 -4.86 9.04
C ALA A 50 9.97 -5.91 7.96
N ASP A 51 10.22 -7.18 8.22
CA ASP A 51 9.91 -8.27 7.28
C ASP A 51 8.40 -8.52 7.14
N LEU A 52 7.63 -8.37 8.21
CA LEU A 52 6.16 -8.41 8.16
C LEU A 52 5.58 -7.26 7.33
N ILE A 53 6.10 -6.04 7.52
CA ILE A 53 5.74 -4.90 6.69
C ILE A 53 6.05 -5.22 5.23
N ARG A 54 7.25 -5.75 4.95
CA ARG A 54 7.70 -6.03 3.59
C ARG A 54 6.85 -7.08 2.88
N SER A 55 6.58 -8.19 3.54
CA SER A 55 5.81 -9.30 2.96
C SER A 55 4.32 -8.98 2.83
N SER A 56 3.72 -8.36 3.85
CA SER A 56 2.27 -8.17 3.89
C SER A 56 1.81 -6.82 3.35
N ILE A 57 2.37 -5.71 3.82
CA ILE A 57 1.86 -4.37 3.46
C ILE A 57 2.28 -4.03 2.04
N PHE A 58 3.56 -4.22 1.69
CA PHE A 58 3.98 -3.96 0.30
C PHE A 58 3.38 -4.95 -0.68
N GLY A 59 3.07 -6.18 -0.27
CA GLY A 59 2.27 -7.11 -1.09
C GLY A 59 0.88 -6.54 -1.42
N ILE A 60 0.17 -6.02 -0.42
CA ILE A 60 -1.13 -5.36 -0.62
C ILE A 60 -0.99 -4.10 -1.48
N GLN A 61 0.02 -3.26 -1.18
CA GLN A 61 0.28 -2.03 -1.93
C GLN A 61 0.53 -2.33 -3.41
N ASN A 62 1.39 -3.31 -3.72
CA ASN A 62 1.68 -3.72 -5.10
C ASN A 62 0.41 -4.12 -5.86
N PHE A 63 -0.45 -4.88 -5.20
CA PHE A 63 -1.73 -5.30 -5.78
C PHE A 63 -2.67 -4.12 -6.03
N CYS A 64 -2.79 -3.20 -5.07
CA CYS A 64 -3.60 -2.01 -5.21
C CYS A 64 -3.06 -1.09 -6.31
N CYS A 65 -1.76 -0.78 -6.34
CA CYS A 65 -1.14 0.07 -7.35
C CYS A 65 -1.24 -0.48 -8.77
N ALA A 66 -1.29 -1.81 -8.93
CA ALA A 66 -1.47 -2.43 -10.24
C ALA A 66 -2.92 -2.36 -10.75
N SER A 67 -3.90 -2.13 -9.87
CA SER A 67 -5.32 -2.20 -10.21
C SER A 67 -6.02 -0.84 -10.19
N ILE A 68 -5.66 0.04 -9.25
CA ILE A 68 -6.34 1.33 -9.03
C ILE A 68 -5.33 2.45 -8.74
N PRO A 69 -5.57 3.68 -9.20
CA PRO A 69 -4.74 4.82 -8.83
C PRO A 69 -5.00 5.22 -7.38
N LEU A 70 -4.00 5.08 -6.51
CA LEU A 70 -4.12 5.49 -5.11
C LEU A 70 -3.86 7.01 -4.94
N PRO A 71 -4.79 7.75 -4.30
CA PRO A 71 -4.55 9.14 -3.94
C PRO A 71 -3.44 9.29 -2.89
N LYS A 72 -2.77 10.45 -2.90
CA LYS A 72 -1.65 10.75 -1.98
C LYS A 72 -2.02 10.59 -0.51
N TYR A 73 -3.20 11.08 -0.11
CA TYR A 73 -3.65 11.00 1.29
C TYR A 73 -3.78 9.54 1.78
N VAL A 74 -4.16 8.61 0.89
CA VAL A 74 -4.27 7.18 1.23
C VAL A 74 -2.90 6.61 1.48
N THR A 75 -1.95 6.88 0.58
CA THR A 75 -0.57 6.39 0.72
C THR A 75 0.09 6.95 1.97
N GLU A 76 -0.09 8.24 2.27
CA GLU A 76 0.48 8.88 3.45
C GLU A 76 -0.09 8.33 4.77
N GLU A 77 -1.40 8.07 4.82
CA GLU A 77 -2.03 7.49 6.01
C GLU A 77 -1.58 6.05 6.24
N VAL A 78 -1.47 5.23 5.19
CA VAL A 78 -0.93 3.87 5.30
C VAL A 78 0.53 3.91 5.78
N GLU A 79 1.38 4.75 5.18
CA GLU A 79 2.76 4.92 5.62
C GLU A 79 2.86 5.37 7.07
N ARG A 80 1.96 6.23 7.53
CA ARG A 80 1.92 6.66 8.94
C ARG A 80 1.67 5.48 9.88
N ARG A 81 0.79 4.56 9.53
CA ARG A 81 0.53 3.34 10.33
C ARG A 81 1.70 2.37 10.31
N VAL A 82 2.31 2.18 9.13
CA VAL A 82 3.51 1.35 8.98
C VAL A 82 4.66 1.88 9.85
N ARG A 83 4.88 3.19 9.82
CA ARG A 83 5.89 3.86 10.66
C ARG A 83 5.63 3.65 12.15
N CYS A 84 4.38 3.84 12.57
CA CYS A 84 3.98 3.61 13.97
C CYS A 84 4.26 2.17 14.40
N PHE A 85 3.88 1.20 13.56
CA PHE A 85 4.11 -0.22 13.83
C PHE A 85 5.59 -0.59 13.87
N LEU A 86 6.40 -0.08 12.93
CA LEU A 86 7.83 -0.37 12.89
C LEU A 86 8.51 0.05 14.20
N TRP A 87 8.29 1.31 14.63
CA TRP A 87 9.03 1.90 15.74
C TRP A 87 8.43 1.62 17.11
N SER A 88 7.10 1.61 17.24
CA SER A 88 6.42 1.36 18.52
C SER A 88 5.97 -0.09 18.69
N GLY A 89 5.88 -0.87 17.60
CA GLY A 89 5.16 -2.15 17.58
C GLY A 89 3.63 -1.98 17.59
N LYS A 90 3.11 -0.79 17.83
CA LYS A 90 1.67 -0.57 17.93
C LYS A 90 1.12 -0.13 16.59
N GLY A 91 -0.10 -0.55 16.23
CA GLY A 91 -0.75 -0.11 14.99
C GLY A 91 -1.31 1.33 15.04
N LYS A 92 -1.41 1.92 16.23
CA LYS A 92 -1.89 3.28 16.50
C LYS A 92 -1.19 3.86 17.73
N GLY A 93 -1.13 5.20 17.80
CA GLY A 93 -0.59 5.95 18.94
C GLY A 93 0.68 6.75 18.61
N SER A 94 1.24 7.37 19.64
CA SER A 94 2.52 8.08 19.53
C SER A 94 3.68 7.08 19.43
N TYR A 95 4.67 7.42 18.61
CA TYR A 95 5.90 6.66 18.46
C TYR A 95 7.09 7.63 18.37
N ARG A 96 8.26 7.19 18.85
CA ARG A 96 9.53 7.87 18.57
C ARG A 96 10.25 7.13 17.46
N ALA A 97 10.29 7.74 16.28
CA ALA A 97 11.14 7.26 15.20
C ALA A 97 12.61 7.48 15.58
N LYS A 98 13.43 6.44 15.46
CA LYS A 98 14.89 6.56 15.65
C LYS A 98 15.59 7.12 14.42
N VAL A 99 14.99 6.88 13.24
CA VAL A 99 15.54 7.23 11.94
C VAL A 99 14.43 7.86 11.11
N SER A 100 14.77 8.80 10.22
CA SER A 100 13.81 9.38 9.30
C SER A 100 13.22 8.31 8.38
N TRP A 101 11.98 8.53 7.92
CA TRP A 101 11.33 7.57 7.02
C TRP A 101 12.08 7.45 5.69
N TYR A 102 12.58 8.58 5.18
CA TYR A 102 13.38 8.63 3.96
C TYR A 102 14.61 7.71 4.03
N ILE A 103 15.39 7.80 5.12
CA ILE A 103 16.57 6.94 5.32
C ILE A 103 16.14 5.47 5.45
N SER A 104 15.00 5.20 6.07
CA SER A 104 14.45 3.84 6.18
C SER A 104 14.08 3.26 4.79
N CYS A 105 13.74 4.11 3.82
CA CYS A 105 13.44 3.71 2.45
C CYS A 105 14.69 3.52 1.56
N LEU A 106 15.87 3.90 2.02
CA LEU A 106 17.10 3.66 1.24
C LEU A 106 17.36 2.16 1.06
N PRO A 107 18.07 1.76 -0.01
CA PRO A 107 18.52 0.38 -0.21
C PRO A 107 19.31 -0.14 1.00
N LEU A 108 19.31 -1.47 1.19
CA LEU A 108 20.12 -2.11 2.25
C LEU A 108 21.61 -1.79 2.11
N ALA A 109 22.11 -1.65 0.87
CA ALA A 109 23.50 -1.30 0.59
C ALA A 109 23.87 0.10 1.12
N GLU A 110 22.89 1.00 1.26
CA GLU A 110 23.07 2.37 1.77
C GLU A 110 22.70 2.47 3.26
N GLY A 111 22.53 1.33 3.95
CA GLY A 111 22.18 1.29 5.37
C GLY A 111 20.70 1.54 5.68
N GLY A 112 19.83 1.54 4.65
CA GLY A 112 18.38 1.62 4.83
C GLY A 112 17.72 0.25 5.04
N LEU A 113 16.38 0.25 5.18
CA LEU A 113 15.57 -0.97 5.33
C LEU A 113 15.02 -1.49 3.99
N GLY A 114 15.34 -0.83 2.88
CA GLY A 114 14.88 -1.21 1.53
C GLY A 114 13.38 -1.09 1.35
N PHE A 115 12.73 -0.22 2.12
CA PHE A 115 11.32 0.11 1.94
C PHE A 115 11.14 1.04 0.75
N LYS A 116 9.96 1.00 0.13
CA LYS A 116 9.63 1.93 -0.96
C LYS A 116 8.69 2.99 -0.46
N ILE A 117 8.92 4.24 -0.84
CA ILE A 117 7.96 5.31 -0.62
C ILE A 117 6.71 4.96 -1.42
N MET A 118 5.57 4.83 -0.72
CA MET A 118 4.35 4.26 -1.28
C MET A 118 3.79 5.12 -2.42
N PHE A 119 3.92 6.44 -2.30
CA PHE A 119 3.48 7.38 -3.31
C PHE A 119 4.28 7.23 -4.61
N ASP A 120 5.61 7.25 -4.52
CA ASP A 120 6.51 7.13 -5.68
C ASP A 120 6.32 5.77 -6.36
N TRP A 121 6.16 4.72 -5.56
CA TRP A 121 5.90 3.39 -6.09
C TRP A 121 4.55 3.28 -6.80
N ASN A 122 3.52 3.94 -6.28
CA ASN A 122 2.21 4.02 -6.94
C ASN A 122 2.32 4.74 -8.30
N GLN A 123 3.05 5.84 -8.37
CA GLN A 123 3.31 6.54 -9.64
C GLN A 123 4.05 5.65 -10.64
N ALA A 124 5.11 4.96 -10.20
CA ALA A 124 5.85 4.04 -11.05
C ALA A 124 4.97 2.89 -11.59
N CYS A 125 4.11 2.31 -10.74
CA CYS A 125 3.15 1.28 -11.15
C CYS A 125 2.13 1.81 -12.17
N LEU A 126 1.62 3.02 -11.98
CA LEU A 126 0.70 3.66 -12.92
C LEU A 126 1.37 3.93 -14.27
N CYS A 127 2.59 4.46 -14.28
CA CYS A 127 3.37 4.64 -15.51
C CYS A 127 3.57 3.31 -16.25
N LYS A 128 3.87 2.23 -15.52
CA LYS A 128 4.00 0.89 -16.10
C LYS A 128 2.68 0.40 -16.71
N LEU A 129 1.56 0.57 -15.99
CA LEU A 129 0.23 0.19 -16.46
C LEU A 129 -0.16 0.96 -17.73
N CYS A 130 0.04 2.28 -17.73
CA CYS A 130 -0.18 3.12 -18.90
C CYS A 130 0.68 2.66 -20.09
N GLY A 131 1.94 2.31 -19.86
CA GLY A 131 2.82 1.77 -20.90
C GLY A 131 2.26 0.49 -21.54
N ILE A 132 1.80 -0.46 -20.74
CA ILE A 132 1.20 -1.71 -21.23
C ILE A 132 -0.04 -1.43 -22.08
N LEU A 133 -0.97 -0.59 -21.57
CA LEU A 133 -2.20 -0.24 -22.28
C LEU A 133 -1.94 0.49 -23.60
N LEU A 134 -0.93 1.37 -23.64
CA LEU A 134 -0.54 2.10 -24.85
C LEU A 134 0.12 1.17 -25.89
N LEU A 135 0.83 0.13 -25.47
CA LEU A 135 1.44 -0.86 -26.35
C LEU A 135 0.40 -1.81 -26.94
N GLU A 136 -0.54 -2.31 -26.14
CA GLU A 136 -1.65 -3.15 -26.63
C GLU A 136 -2.50 -2.42 -27.67
N ARG A 137 -2.70 -1.11 -27.51
CA ARG A 137 -3.44 -0.29 -28.48
C ARG A 137 -2.72 -0.12 -29.82
N ARG A 138 -1.38 -0.25 -29.87
CA ARG A 138 -0.60 -0.21 -31.12
C ARG A 138 -0.56 -1.54 -31.85
N SER A 139 -0.66 -2.66 -31.14
CA SER A 139 -0.58 -4.01 -31.74
C SER A 139 -1.87 -4.45 -32.44
N CYS A 140 -2.98 -3.73 -32.25
CA CYS A 140 -4.27 -4.01 -32.90
C CYS A 140 -4.65 -2.97 -33.98
N GLY A 141 -3.73 -2.13 -34.42
CA GLY A 141 -3.89 -1.22 -35.57
C GLY A 141 -2.99 -1.64 -36.71
#